data_AF-A0A2V9HEU8-F1
#
_entry.id   AF-A0A2V9HEU8-F1
#
_cell.length_a   1.000
_cell.length_b   1.000
_cell.length_c   1.000
_cell.angle_alpha   90.00
_cell.angle_beta   90.00
_cell.angle_gamma   90.00
#
_symmetry.space_group_name_H-M   'P 1'
#
loop_
_entity.id
_entity.type
_entity.pdbx_description
1 polymer ?
#
loop_
_entity_poly.entity_id
_entity_poly.type
_entity_poly.pdbx_seq_one_letter_code
_entity_poly.pdbx_strand_id
1 'polypeptide(L)'
;QINGQQNQLSKQIGKDKHNASTQHYANNKVDQRRENQQDRVAQGIKSGQMTAGEAAKAEKQQKGINRQVAADRKANGGTLTASEKKQVNHEQNAASKNIYHKKHNLKTQPKPN
;
A
#
# COMPACT_ATOMS: atom_id res chain seq x y z
N GLN A 1 -22.21 12.55 -5.74
CA GLN A 1 -20.85 13.06 -6.00
C GLN A 1 -19.83 12.15 -5.30
N ILE A 2 -19.19 11.23 -6.02
CA ILE A 2 -18.20 10.26 -5.49
C ILE A 2 -16.78 10.53 -6.04
N ASN A 3 -16.65 11.41 -7.05
CA ASN A 3 -15.40 11.65 -7.80
C ASN A 3 -14.29 12.43 -7.06
N GLY A 4 -14.62 13.24 -6.06
CA GLY A 4 -13.62 14.09 -5.38
C GLY A 4 -12.61 13.30 -4.55
N GLN A 5 -13.10 12.35 -3.75
CA GLN A 5 -12.27 11.53 -2.86
C GLN A 5 -11.39 10.55 -3.66
N GLN A 6 -11.88 10.00 -4.77
CA GLN A 6 -11.10 9.11 -5.62
C GLN A 6 -9.92 9.84 -6.28
N ASN A 7 -10.15 11.06 -6.81
CA ASN A 7 -9.09 11.85 -7.44
C ASN A 7 -8.01 12.27 -6.43
N GLN A 8 -8.39 12.65 -5.22
CA GLN A 8 -7.42 12.98 -4.17
C GLN A 8 -6.62 11.75 -3.73
N LEU A 9 -7.29 10.61 -3.53
CA LEU A 9 -6.61 9.37 -3.12
C LEU A 9 -5.66 8.85 -4.21
N SER A 10 -6.07 8.88 -5.47
CA SER A 10 -5.23 8.50 -6.62
C SER A 10 -3.98 9.39 -6.75
N LYS A 11 -4.12 10.71 -6.54
CA LYS A 11 -2.98 11.63 -6.48
C LYS A 11 -2.05 11.34 -5.30
N GLN A 12 -2.60 10.93 -4.16
CA GLN A 12 -1.84 10.62 -2.96
C GLN A 12 -1.05 9.32 -3.11
N ILE A 13 -1.66 8.29 -3.70
CA ILE A 13 -0.99 7.04 -4.12
C ILE A 13 0.18 7.33 -5.05
N GLY A 14 0.00 8.22 -6.04
CA GLY A 14 1.07 8.65 -6.92
C GLY A 14 2.24 9.32 -6.18
N LYS A 15 1.94 10.19 -5.21
CA LYS A 15 2.97 10.82 -4.35
C LYS A 15 3.69 9.83 -3.45
N ASP A 16 2.96 8.89 -2.86
CA ASP A 16 3.53 7.88 -1.97
C ASP A 16 4.43 6.89 -2.72
N LYS A 17 4.09 6.56 -3.99
CA LYS A 17 4.98 5.85 -4.91
C LYS A 17 6.25 6.65 -5.24
N HIS A 18 6.12 7.95 -5.50
CA HIS A 18 7.30 8.78 -5.76
C HIS A 18 8.22 8.85 -4.53
N ASN A 19 7.67 9.11 -3.33
CA ASN A 19 8.44 9.08 -2.09
C ASN A 19 9.11 7.71 -1.83
N ALA A 20 8.47 6.63 -2.26
CA ALA A 20 9.04 5.29 -2.20
C ALA A 20 10.29 5.14 -3.06
N SER A 21 10.26 5.69 -4.28
CA SER A 21 11.38 5.69 -5.22
C SER A 21 12.51 6.64 -4.79
N THR A 22 12.20 7.81 -4.23
CA THR A 22 13.21 8.79 -3.80
C THR A 22 13.95 8.36 -2.53
N GLN A 23 13.32 7.53 -1.70
CA GLN A 23 14.01 6.93 -0.57
C GLN A 23 14.82 5.74 -1.09
N HIS A 24 16.09 5.98 -1.45
CA HIS A 24 17.09 4.99 -1.88
C HIS A 24 17.38 3.94 -0.79
N TYR A 25 16.37 3.18 -0.37
CA TYR A 25 16.59 1.98 0.41
C TYR A 25 16.96 0.87 -0.57
N ALA A 26 18.16 0.33 -0.40
CA ALA A 26 18.74 -0.72 -1.24
C ALA A 26 17.69 -1.73 -1.69
N ASN A 27 17.57 -1.94 -3.02
CA ASN A 27 16.72 -2.90 -3.74
C ASN A 27 16.35 -4.17 -2.93
N ASN A 28 15.42 -4.05 -2.00
CA ASN A 28 15.08 -5.11 -1.05
C ASN A 28 13.61 -5.51 -1.23
N LYS A 29 13.30 -6.75 -0.86
CA LYS A 29 11.97 -7.34 -1.06
C LYS A 29 10.83 -6.54 -0.42
N VAL A 30 11.11 -5.74 0.62
CA VAL A 30 10.08 -4.91 1.29
C VAL A 30 9.66 -3.75 0.39
N ASP A 31 10.62 -3.07 -0.24
CA ASP A 31 10.36 -1.95 -1.14
C ASP A 31 9.60 -2.39 -2.40
N GLN A 32 10.01 -3.50 -3.01
CA GLN A 32 9.29 -4.09 -4.16
C GLN A 32 7.84 -4.48 -3.78
N ARG A 33 7.61 -5.01 -2.58
CA ARG A 33 6.26 -5.40 -2.14
C ARG A 33 5.35 -4.19 -1.93
N ARG A 34 5.89 -3.11 -1.38
CA ARG A 34 5.19 -1.84 -1.20
C ARG A 34 4.75 -1.27 -2.55
N GLU A 35 5.63 -1.23 -3.54
CA GLU A 35 5.30 -0.77 -4.90
C GLU A 35 4.18 -1.60 -5.53
N ASN A 36 4.30 -2.93 -5.50
CA ASN A 36 3.28 -3.85 -6.01
C ASN A 36 1.92 -3.68 -5.31
N GLN A 37 1.87 -3.24 -4.06
CA GLN A 37 0.60 -2.97 -3.37
C GLN A 37 0.00 -1.64 -3.77
N GLN A 38 0.82 -0.61 -3.93
CA GLN A 38 0.39 0.68 -4.47
C GLN A 38 -0.18 0.53 -5.89
N ASP A 39 0.45 -0.30 -6.73
CA ASP A 39 -0.09 -0.69 -8.05
C ASP A 39 -1.47 -1.32 -7.95
N ARG A 40 -1.66 -2.25 -7.03
CA ARG A 40 -2.94 -2.95 -6.87
C ARG A 40 -4.06 -2.04 -6.35
N VAL A 41 -3.75 -1.12 -5.43
CA VAL A 41 -4.72 -0.12 -4.97
C VAL A 41 -5.07 0.83 -6.11
N ALA A 42 -4.07 1.35 -6.85
CA ALA A 42 -4.29 2.23 -8.00
C ALA A 42 -5.15 1.56 -9.08
N GLN A 43 -4.82 0.32 -9.44
CA GLN A 43 -5.59 -0.46 -10.41
C GLN A 43 -7.01 -0.75 -9.92
N GLY A 44 -7.19 -1.08 -8.64
CA GLY A 44 -8.51 -1.34 -8.05
C GLY A 44 -9.42 -0.11 -8.09
N ILE A 45 -8.88 1.08 -7.80
CA ILE A 45 -9.62 2.35 -7.94
C ILE A 45 -9.94 2.59 -9.42
N LYS A 46 -8.94 2.47 -10.30
CA LYS A 46 -9.10 2.73 -11.74
C LYS A 46 -10.12 1.80 -12.40
N SER A 47 -10.17 0.53 -12.00
CA SER A 47 -11.11 -0.46 -12.55
C SER A 47 -12.49 -0.44 -11.88
N GLY A 48 -12.65 0.33 -10.79
CA GLY A 48 -13.88 0.35 -9.98
C GLY A 48 -14.07 -0.92 -9.12
N GLN A 49 -13.08 -1.80 -9.08
CA GLN A 49 -13.07 -3.01 -8.26
C GLN A 49 -12.74 -2.74 -6.79
N MET A 50 -12.33 -1.52 -6.45
CA MET A 50 -12.06 -1.11 -5.07
C MET A 50 -12.72 0.24 -4.80
N THR A 51 -13.49 0.30 -3.72
CA THR A 51 -14.10 1.56 -3.26
C THR A 51 -13.04 2.50 -2.68
N ALA A 52 -13.31 3.81 -2.69
CA ALA A 52 -12.41 4.79 -2.06
C ALA A 52 -12.16 4.47 -0.56
N GLY A 53 -13.18 3.97 0.15
CA GLY A 53 -13.06 3.56 1.54
C GLY A 53 -12.19 2.31 1.73
N GLU A 54 -12.26 1.34 0.82
CA GLU A 54 -11.41 0.14 0.85
C GLU A 54 -9.96 0.45 0.53
N ALA A 55 -9.73 1.32 -0.44
CA ALA A 55 -8.43 1.85 -0.78
C ALA A 55 -7.83 2.64 0.40
N ALA A 56 -8.58 3.55 1.02
CA ALA A 56 -8.13 4.27 2.21
C ALA A 56 -7.75 3.33 3.38
N LYS A 57 -8.51 2.24 3.58
CA LYS A 57 -8.16 1.20 4.56
C LYS A 57 -6.87 0.47 4.18
N ALA A 58 -6.64 0.19 2.90
CA ALA A 58 -5.42 -0.45 2.42
C ALA A 58 -4.20 0.47 2.62
N GLU A 59 -4.33 1.76 2.28
CA GLU A 59 -3.30 2.77 2.52
C GLU A 59 -2.96 2.92 4.00
N LYS A 60 -3.96 2.92 4.89
CA LYS A 60 -3.72 2.97 6.34
C LYS A 60 -2.90 1.78 6.83
N GLN A 61 -3.17 0.57 6.33
CA GLN A 61 -2.38 -0.62 6.66
C GLN A 61 -0.93 -0.47 6.16
N GLN A 62 -0.74 -0.01 4.92
CA GLN A 62 0.59 0.24 4.35
C GLN A 62 1.40 1.26 5.13
N LYS A 63 0.77 2.37 5.51
CA LYS A 63 1.39 3.40 6.32
C LYS A 63 1.84 2.89 7.68
N GLY A 64 1.07 1.95 8.28
CA GLY A 64 1.45 1.27 9.51
C GLY A 64 2.74 0.48 9.34
N ILE A 65 2.82 -0.38 8.31
CA ILE A 65 4.00 -1.20 8.03
C ILE A 65 5.22 -0.30 7.72
N ASN A 66 5.05 0.77 6.94
CA ASN A 66 6.16 1.68 6.63
C ASN A 66 6.70 2.40 7.87
N ARG A 67 5.83 2.77 8.82
CA ARG A 67 6.25 3.36 10.09
C ARG A 67 7.02 2.36 10.94
N GLN A 68 6.56 1.11 11.01
CA GLN A 68 7.26 0.02 11.69
C GLN A 68 8.66 -0.18 11.10
N VAL A 69 8.76 -0.35 9.77
CA VAL A 69 10.03 -0.50 9.05
C VAL A 69 10.98 0.67 9.31
N ALA A 70 10.48 1.90 9.32
CA ALA A 70 11.28 3.08 9.59
C ALA A 70 11.80 3.11 11.05
N ALA A 71 10.95 2.73 12.01
CA ALA A 71 11.33 2.64 13.42
C ALA A 71 12.37 1.55 13.67
N ASP A 72 12.17 0.35 13.10
CA ASP A 72 13.09 -0.79 13.22
C ASP A 72 14.45 -0.46 12.59
N ARG A 73 14.44 0.14 11.38
CA ARG A 73 15.68 0.64 10.76
C ARG A 73 16.38 1.66 11.65
N LYS A 74 15.64 2.62 12.22
CA LYS A 74 16.23 3.62 13.13
C LYS A 74 16.85 2.97 14.38
N ALA A 75 16.21 1.95 14.94
CA ALA A 75 16.72 1.20 16.09
C ALA A 75 17.99 0.40 15.78
N ASN A 76 18.11 -0.11 14.54
CA ASN A 76 19.19 -1.01 14.12
C ASN A 76 20.20 -0.34 13.16
N GLY A 77 20.48 0.95 13.35
CA GLY A 77 21.54 1.64 12.60
C GLY A 77 21.30 1.73 11.08
N GLY A 78 20.04 1.77 10.65
CA GLY A 78 19.61 1.91 9.26
C GLY A 78 19.18 0.61 8.57
N THR A 79 19.24 -0.53 9.26
CA THR A 79 18.97 -1.85 8.66
C THR A 79 17.86 -2.60 9.37
N LEU A 80 17.33 -3.67 8.76
CA LEU A 80 16.41 -4.58 9.45
C LEU A 80 17.14 -5.86 9.82
N THR A 81 16.89 -6.37 11.02
CA THR A 81 17.32 -7.70 11.45
C THR A 81 16.61 -8.80 10.64
N ALA A 82 17.10 -10.04 10.71
CA ALA A 82 16.46 -11.17 10.04
C ALA A 82 15.02 -11.41 10.55
N SER A 83 14.80 -11.26 11.86
CA SER A 83 13.50 -11.42 12.51
C SER A 83 12.51 -10.34 12.05
N GLU A 84 12.93 -9.08 12.03
CA GLU A 84 12.09 -7.96 11.55
C GLU A 84 11.76 -8.11 10.07
N LYS A 85 12.73 -8.53 9.24
CA LYS A 85 12.45 -8.84 7.82
C LYS A 85 11.36 -9.91 7.70
N LYS A 86 11.37 -10.94 8.55
CA LYS A 86 10.35 -12.00 8.54
C LYS A 86 8.98 -11.46 8.98
N GLN A 87 8.94 -10.66 10.04
CA GLN A 87 7.73 -10.00 10.53
C GLN A 87 7.13 -9.09 9.45
N VAL A 88 7.92 -8.15 8.92
CA VAL A 88 7.49 -7.22 7.87
C VAL A 88 7.01 -7.98 6.63
N ASN A 89 7.69 -9.06 6.23
CA ASN A 89 7.22 -9.89 5.12
C ASN A 89 5.86 -10.53 5.40
N HIS A 90 5.60 -10.99 6.63
CA HIS A 90 4.31 -11.54 7.01
C HIS A 90 3.20 -10.47 6.97
N GLU A 91 3.46 -9.28 7.52
CA GLU A 91 2.54 -8.15 7.48
C GLU A 91 2.23 -7.70 6.04
N GLN A 92 3.26 -7.64 5.19
CA GLN A 92 3.15 -7.34 3.77
C GLN A 92 2.32 -8.40 3.02
N ASN A 93 2.45 -9.69 3.38
CA ASN A 93 1.62 -10.76 2.82
C ASN A 93 0.15 -10.63 3.24
N ALA A 94 -0.12 -10.32 4.51
CA ALA A 94 -1.46 -10.11 5.01
C ALA A 94 -2.13 -8.90 4.33
N ALA A 95 -1.39 -7.79 4.17
CA ALA A 95 -1.88 -6.62 3.46
C ALA A 95 -2.16 -6.92 1.98
N SER A 96 -1.27 -7.67 1.31
CA SER A 96 -1.48 -8.14 -0.06
C SER A 96 -2.76 -8.96 -0.22
N LYS A 97 -3.00 -9.92 0.69
CA LYS A 97 -4.24 -10.73 0.68
C LYS A 97 -5.48 -9.86 0.88
N ASN A 98 -5.42 -8.90 1.80
CA ASN A 98 -6.52 -7.96 2.02
C ASN A 98 -6.83 -7.10 0.79
N ILE A 99 -5.81 -6.58 0.10
CA ILE A 99 -5.97 -5.80 -1.14
C ILE A 99 -6.57 -6.68 -2.24
N TYR A 100 -6.10 -7.92 -2.37
CA TYR A 100 -6.65 -8.89 -3.32
C TYR A 100 -8.12 -9.19 -3.02
N HIS A 101 -8.46 -9.53 -1.78
CA HIS A 101 -9.85 -9.76 -1.37
C HIS A 101 -10.73 -8.53 -1.60
N LYS A 102 -10.23 -7.32 -1.39
CA LYS A 102 -10.98 -6.08 -1.68
C LYS A 102 -11.20 -5.87 -3.18
N LYS A 103 -10.26 -6.28 -4.04
CA LYS A 103 -10.41 -6.21 -5.50
C LYS A 103 -11.38 -7.27 -6.05
N HIS A 104 -11.45 -8.41 -5.39
CA HIS A 104 -12.26 -9.56 -5.79
C HIS A 104 -13.54 -9.73 -4.96
N ASN A 105 -13.80 -8.84 -4.01
CA ASN A 105 -15.08 -8.86 -3.34
C ASN A 105 -16.13 -8.37 -4.34
N LEU A 106 -17.34 -8.92 -4.25
CA LEU A 106 -18.46 -8.50 -5.11
C LEU A 106 -18.89 -7.04 -4.84
N LYS A 107 -18.21 -6.33 -3.92
CA LYS A 107 -18.42 -4.91 -3.62
C LYS A 107 -17.76 -4.06 -4.71
N THR A 108 -18.39 -4.04 -5.87
CA THR A 108 -18.03 -3.10 -6.92
C THR A 108 -18.48 -1.69 -6.52
N GLN A 109 -17.67 -0.66 -6.82
CA GLN A 109 -18.19 0.70 -6.82
C GLN A 109 -19.29 0.78 -7.89
N PRO A 110 -20.48 1.31 -7.60
CA PRO A 110 -21.41 1.67 -8.66
C PRO A 110 -20.67 2.65 -9.58
N LYS A 111 -20.49 2.27 -10.85
CA LYS A 111 -19.86 3.13 -11.85
C LYS A 111 -20.69 4.43 -11.92
N PRO A 112 -20.08 5.62 -11.81
CA PRO A 112 -20.82 6.84 -12.07
C PRO A 112 -21.28 6.80 -13.54
N ASN A 113 -22.60 6.95 -13.74
CA ASN A 113 -23.19 7.28 -15.04
C ASN A 113 -22.64 8.61 -15.55
#